data_AF-A0AA48L193-F1
#
_entry.id   AF-A0AA48L193-F1
#
_cell.length_a   1.000
_cell.length_b   1.000
_cell.length_c   1.000
_cell.angle_alpha   90.00
_cell.angle_beta   90.00
_cell.angle_gamma   90.00
#
_symmetry.space_group_name_H-M   'P 1'
#
loop_
_entity.id
_entity.type
_entity.pdbx_description
1 polymer ?
#
loop_
_entity_poly.entity_id
_entity_poly.type
_entity_poly.pdbx_seq_one_letter_code
_entity_poly.pdbx_strand_id
1 'polypeptide(L)'
;MTTKVSEDASKPEPKVLGAGGKVLDELYKSTGNEAVDTLAFLHMLEKLKVECGRSVSDTSSRNVLAGFGKGISDHMCRMALMAMMIPSTAERPLDIPRCVMMALVHDLAEAYVGDFTPLEKVPGHVKADLEAKAMDSFLNEMLGGEGNAEARVRFRSLWEEYEARETPESKLVKDLDRLELVLQGVEYERSQGIDTLHPFFRSAITHLEHPSVRKWGEAVMSERKALWEEQGRGDEEQRELKDARVGATTDAKNALKRE
;
A
#
# COMPACT_ATOMS: atom_id res chain seq x y z
N MET A 1 -61.74 -15.29 7.51
CA MET A 1 -60.43 -14.99 8.13
C MET A 1 -59.38 -15.77 7.37
N THR A 2 -58.76 -15.16 6.37
CA THR A 2 -57.65 -15.73 5.59
C THR A 2 -56.39 -15.01 6.03
N THR A 3 -55.59 -15.70 6.84
CA THR A 3 -54.27 -15.24 7.29
C THR A 3 -53.31 -15.29 6.11
N LYS A 4 -52.89 -14.12 5.62
CA LYS A 4 -51.71 -13.98 4.76
C LYS A 4 -50.47 -14.20 5.63
N VAL A 5 -49.77 -15.31 5.41
CA VAL A 5 -48.38 -15.47 5.84
C VAL A 5 -47.55 -14.60 4.89
N SER A 6 -46.92 -13.56 5.44
CA SER A 6 -45.93 -12.77 4.71
C SER A 6 -44.65 -13.61 4.61
N GLU A 7 -44.35 -14.09 3.41
CA GLU A 7 -43.00 -14.52 3.06
C GLU A 7 -42.09 -13.29 3.05
N ASP A 8 -41.37 -13.09 4.14
CA ASP A 8 -40.26 -12.15 4.18
C ASP A 8 -39.08 -12.82 3.47
N ALA A 9 -39.02 -12.62 2.15
CA ALA A 9 -37.88 -13.02 1.35
C ALA A 9 -36.68 -12.15 1.77
N SER A 10 -35.84 -12.67 2.65
CA SER A 10 -34.56 -12.06 3.01
C SER A 10 -33.76 -11.83 1.73
N LYS A 11 -33.66 -10.56 1.33
CA LYS A 11 -32.75 -10.16 0.25
C LYS A 11 -31.36 -10.63 0.67
N PRO A 12 -30.61 -11.35 -0.20
CA PRO A 12 -29.23 -11.71 0.12
C PRO A 12 -28.47 -10.41 0.39
N GLU A 13 -27.78 -10.35 1.54
CA GLU A 13 -26.96 -9.21 1.89
C GLU A 13 -25.97 -8.93 0.74
N PRO A 14 -25.74 -7.66 0.39
CA PRO A 14 -24.82 -7.32 -0.68
C PRO A 14 -23.42 -7.84 -0.34
N LYS A 15 -22.87 -8.69 -1.21
CA LYS A 15 -21.53 -9.24 -1.04
C LYS A 15 -20.51 -8.11 -1.01
N VAL A 16 -19.68 -8.06 0.04
CA VAL A 16 -18.59 -7.11 0.16
C VAL A 16 -17.46 -7.55 -0.76
N LEU A 17 -16.96 -6.62 -1.58
CA LEU A 17 -15.90 -6.88 -2.55
C LEU A 17 -14.58 -6.27 -2.06
N GLY A 18 -13.52 -7.08 -2.12
CA GLY A 18 -12.14 -6.64 -1.99
C GLY A 18 -11.55 -6.24 -3.34
N ALA A 19 -10.24 -6.05 -3.35
CA ALA A 19 -9.50 -5.69 -4.54
C ALA A 19 -9.68 -6.72 -5.67
N GLY A 20 -9.73 -6.23 -6.90
CA GLY A 20 -10.03 -6.97 -8.11
C GLY A 20 -11.46 -7.49 -8.20
N GLY A 21 -12.39 -6.97 -7.39
CA GLY A 21 -13.78 -7.47 -7.33
C GLY A 21 -13.91 -8.86 -6.71
N LYS A 22 -12.90 -9.30 -5.95
CA LYS A 22 -12.90 -10.56 -5.21
C LYS A 22 -13.98 -10.49 -4.13
N VAL A 23 -14.87 -11.48 -4.08
CA VAL A 23 -15.80 -11.61 -2.94
C VAL A 23 -14.96 -11.93 -1.71
N LEU A 24 -15.07 -11.10 -0.67
CA LEU A 24 -14.37 -11.34 0.58
C LEU A 24 -15.02 -12.51 1.32
N ASP A 25 -14.20 -13.43 1.80
CA ASP A 25 -14.63 -14.51 2.69
C ASP A 25 -15.14 -13.93 4.02
N GLU A 26 -15.91 -14.70 4.79
CA GLU A 26 -16.30 -14.25 6.13
C GLU A 26 -15.07 -13.97 7.00
N LEU A 27 -15.16 -12.93 7.83
CA LEU A 27 -14.11 -12.62 8.79
C LEU A 27 -13.90 -13.79 9.77
N TYR A 28 -12.64 -13.99 10.14
CA TYR A 28 -12.24 -15.04 11.07
C TYR A 28 -12.92 -14.83 12.43
N LYS A 29 -13.36 -15.93 13.04
CA LYS A 29 -13.92 -15.97 14.40
C LYS A 29 -13.01 -16.82 15.26
N SER A 30 -12.61 -16.30 16.42
CA SER A 30 -11.73 -16.98 17.36
C SER A 30 -12.30 -18.35 17.75
N THR A 31 -11.40 -19.33 17.85
CA THR A 31 -11.72 -20.67 18.35
C THR A 31 -11.70 -20.75 19.89
N GLY A 32 -11.23 -19.69 20.56
CA GLY A 32 -10.94 -19.67 21.98
C GLY A 32 -9.61 -20.35 22.36
N ASN A 33 -8.86 -20.85 21.38
CA ASN A 33 -7.54 -21.44 21.58
C ASN A 33 -6.47 -20.51 20.97
N GLU A 34 -5.72 -19.84 21.85
CA GLU A 34 -4.73 -18.83 21.45
C GLU A 34 -3.72 -19.35 20.42
N ALA A 35 -3.24 -20.59 20.54
CA ALA A 35 -2.25 -21.15 19.62
C ALA A 35 -2.84 -21.39 18.22
N VAL A 36 -4.10 -21.87 18.15
CA VAL A 36 -4.81 -22.09 16.89
C VAL A 36 -5.15 -20.76 16.22
N ASP A 37 -5.62 -19.79 16.99
CA ASP A 37 -5.98 -18.46 16.49
C ASP A 37 -4.72 -17.72 15.99
N THR A 38 -3.62 -17.80 16.73
CA THR A 38 -2.32 -17.22 16.32
C THR A 38 -1.81 -17.89 15.04
N LEU A 39 -1.96 -19.21 14.92
CA LEU A 39 -1.58 -19.92 13.70
C LEU A 39 -2.43 -19.48 12.50
N ALA A 40 -3.72 -19.17 12.70
CA ALA A 40 -4.55 -18.59 11.66
C ALA A 40 -4.03 -17.21 11.20
N PHE A 41 -3.55 -16.36 12.12
CA PHE A 41 -2.86 -15.12 11.75
C PHE A 41 -1.60 -15.38 10.93
N LEU A 42 -0.76 -16.35 11.33
CA LEU A 42 0.46 -16.69 10.58
C LEU A 42 0.15 -17.22 9.17
N HIS A 43 -0.93 -17.99 9.00
CA HIS A 43 -1.41 -18.39 7.68
C HIS A 43 -1.98 -17.22 6.89
N MET A 44 -2.60 -16.24 7.55
CA MET A 44 -3.04 -15.01 6.89
C MET A 44 -1.86 -14.24 6.30
N LEU A 45 -0.71 -14.19 6.97
CA LEU A 45 0.50 -13.55 6.45
C LEU A 45 1.02 -14.18 5.14
N GLU A 46 0.70 -15.44 4.86
CA GLU A 46 1.04 -16.08 3.57
C GLU A 46 0.33 -15.36 2.41
N LYS A 47 -0.86 -14.81 2.64
CA LYS A 47 -1.62 -14.08 1.61
C LYS A 47 -0.84 -12.90 1.05
N LEU A 48 -0.06 -12.19 1.88
CA LEU A 48 0.80 -11.08 1.44
C LEU A 48 1.92 -11.50 0.48
N LYS A 49 2.29 -12.79 0.47
CA LYS A 49 3.29 -13.33 -0.47
C LYS A 49 2.68 -13.67 -1.83
N VAL A 50 1.41 -14.07 -1.83
CA VAL A 50 0.73 -14.59 -3.03
C VAL A 50 -0.22 -13.57 -3.67
N GLU A 51 -0.71 -12.61 -2.89
CA GLU A 51 -1.41 -11.44 -3.40
C GLU A 51 -0.37 -10.53 -4.04
N CYS A 52 -0.32 -10.65 -5.36
CA CYS A 52 0.49 -9.88 -6.28
C CYS A 52 0.03 -8.42 -6.23
N GLY A 53 0.93 -7.48 -5.90
CA GLY A 53 0.64 -6.05 -5.99
C GLY A 53 0.21 -5.72 -7.42
N ARG A 54 -1.04 -5.32 -7.62
CA ARG A 54 -1.62 -5.25 -8.96
C ARG A 54 -1.25 -3.92 -9.58
N SER A 55 -0.13 -3.87 -10.32
CA SER A 55 0.05 -2.77 -11.28
C SER A 55 -0.75 -3.04 -12.56
N VAL A 56 -1.17 -1.96 -13.20
CA VAL A 56 -2.30 -1.82 -14.14
C VAL A 56 -2.23 -2.71 -15.39
N SER A 57 -3.31 -3.46 -15.64
CA SER A 57 -3.69 -3.89 -16.99
C SER A 57 -4.92 -3.11 -17.47
N ASP A 58 -4.82 -2.39 -18.58
CA ASP A 58 -5.99 -2.10 -19.42
C ASP A 58 -5.84 -2.78 -20.80
N THR A 59 -6.97 -2.97 -21.46
CA THR A 59 -7.47 -4.23 -22.02
C THR A 59 -7.15 -4.51 -23.49
N SER A 60 -6.87 -5.78 -23.81
CA SER A 60 -7.52 -6.56 -24.89
C SER A 60 -6.79 -7.87 -25.25
N SER A 61 -5.62 -8.16 -24.68
CA SER A 61 -4.87 -9.37 -25.01
C SER A 61 -3.96 -9.78 -23.86
N ARG A 62 -4.28 -10.93 -23.25
CA ARG A 62 -3.48 -11.67 -22.26
C ARG A 62 -3.20 -10.95 -20.94
N ASN A 63 -3.32 -11.72 -19.88
CA ASN A 63 -2.76 -11.47 -18.56
C ASN A 63 -1.26 -11.17 -18.68
N VAL A 64 -0.86 -9.90 -18.73
CA VAL A 64 0.57 -9.53 -18.76
C VAL A 64 1.07 -9.05 -17.39
N LEU A 65 0.19 -8.72 -16.45
CA LEU A 65 0.60 -8.36 -15.07
C LEU A 65 0.02 -9.26 -13.96
N ALA A 66 -0.94 -10.14 -14.28
CA ALA A 66 -1.34 -11.23 -13.39
C ALA A 66 -0.26 -12.33 -13.40
N GLY A 67 0.83 -12.10 -12.68
CA GLY A 67 1.95 -13.03 -12.56
C GLY A 67 3.33 -12.38 -12.34
N PHE A 68 3.45 -11.05 -12.47
CA PHE A 68 4.74 -10.35 -12.40
C PHE A 68 4.83 -9.25 -11.35
N GLY A 69 3.73 -8.90 -10.67
CA GLY A 69 3.81 -8.05 -9.49
C GLY A 69 4.48 -8.81 -8.35
N LYS A 70 5.54 -8.24 -7.77
CA LYS A 70 6.09 -8.72 -6.51
C LYS A 70 4.97 -8.74 -5.44
N GLY A 71 5.08 -9.66 -4.48
CA GLY A 71 4.11 -9.75 -3.40
C GLY A 71 4.16 -8.50 -2.52
N ILE A 72 3.06 -8.18 -1.83
CA ILE A 72 2.99 -7.08 -0.86
C ILE A 72 4.10 -7.24 0.21
N SER A 73 4.45 -8.49 0.56
CA SER A 73 5.56 -8.76 1.48
C SER A 73 6.93 -8.30 0.96
N ASP A 74 7.18 -8.38 -0.35
CA ASP A 74 8.45 -7.95 -0.96
C ASP A 74 8.58 -6.42 -0.93
N HIS A 75 7.47 -5.73 -1.21
CA HIS A 75 7.34 -4.28 -1.10
C HIS A 75 7.67 -3.81 0.33
N MET A 76 6.97 -4.35 1.33
CA MET A 76 7.21 -4.04 2.74
C MET A 76 8.63 -4.36 3.20
N CYS A 77 9.20 -5.48 2.73
CA CYS A 77 10.57 -5.87 3.03
C CYS A 77 11.58 -4.86 2.48
N ARG A 78 11.43 -4.45 1.22
CA ARG A 78 12.31 -3.45 0.62
C ARG A 78 12.18 -2.09 1.30
N MET A 79 10.96 -1.68 1.66
CA MET A 79 10.75 -0.45 2.44
C MET A 79 11.43 -0.50 3.81
N ALA A 80 11.34 -1.63 4.52
CA ALA A 80 12.01 -1.80 5.81
C ALA A 80 13.54 -1.63 5.67
N LEU A 81 14.14 -2.19 4.62
CA LEU A 81 15.55 -1.99 4.32
C LEU A 81 15.87 -0.53 3.99
N MET A 82 15.03 0.13 3.19
CA MET A 82 15.18 1.55 2.87
C MET A 82 15.10 2.43 4.13
N ALA A 83 14.21 2.11 5.08
CA ALA A 83 14.09 2.83 6.34
C ALA A 83 15.37 2.78 7.17
N MET A 84 16.06 1.62 7.20
CA MET A 84 17.35 1.49 7.90
C MET A 84 18.48 2.33 7.28
N MET A 85 18.36 2.70 5.99
CA MET A 85 19.36 3.51 5.29
C MET A 85 19.20 5.01 5.55
N ILE A 86 18.06 5.44 6.11
CA ILE A 86 17.81 6.86 6.41
C ILE A 86 18.56 7.24 7.69
N PRO A 87 19.43 8.27 7.63
CA PRO A 87 20.09 8.75 8.84
C PRO A 87 19.11 9.53 9.72
N SER A 88 19.14 9.24 11.03
CA SER A 88 18.52 10.06 12.07
C SER A 88 19.49 11.19 12.44
N THR A 89 19.09 12.45 12.29
CA THR A 89 19.95 13.62 12.57
C THR A 89 19.41 14.45 13.73
N ALA A 90 20.21 15.38 14.27
CA ALA A 90 19.75 16.26 15.35
C ALA A 90 18.58 17.16 14.92
N GLU A 91 18.56 17.59 13.65
CA GLU A 91 17.51 18.43 13.07
C GLU A 91 16.26 17.65 12.66
N ARG A 92 16.40 16.34 12.42
CA ARG A 92 15.32 15.41 12.08
C ARG A 92 15.52 14.11 12.85
N PRO A 93 15.25 14.11 14.16
CA PRO A 93 15.30 12.89 14.95
C PRO A 93 14.21 11.95 14.46
N LEU A 94 14.60 10.70 14.22
CA LEU A 94 13.74 9.62 13.78
C LEU A 94 14.01 8.38 14.64
N ASP A 95 12.94 7.71 15.07
CA ASP A 95 13.01 6.35 15.58
C ASP A 95 13.03 5.35 14.40
N ILE A 96 14.24 4.99 13.97
CA ILE A 96 14.45 4.07 12.84
C ILE A 96 13.84 2.67 13.11
N PRO A 97 14.04 2.04 14.28
CA PRO A 97 13.32 0.81 14.63
C PRO A 97 11.80 0.92 14.45
N ARG A 98 11.19 2.05 14.87
CA ARG A 98 9.76 2.28 14.67
C ARG A 98 9.38 2.38 13.19
N CYS A 99 10.18 3.08 12.38
CA CYS A 99 9.97 3.17 10.93
C CYS A 99 10.01 1.78 10.25
N VAL A 100 10.97 0.95 10.64
CA VAL A 100 11.11 -0.43 10.15
C VAL A 100 9.89 -1.27 10.52
N MET A 101 9.46 -1.21 11.77
CA MET A 101 8.27 -1.95 12.22
C MET A 101 7.01 -1.45 11.52
N MET A 102 6.86 -0.14 11.31
CA MET A 102 5.72 0.45 10.61
C MET A 102 5.68 0.01 9.14
N ALA A 103 6.82 0.02 8.44
CA ALA A 103 6.91 -0.45 7.05
C ALA A 103 6.43 -1.91 6.90
N LEU A 104 6.67 -2.77 7.90
CA LEU A 104 6.25 -4.17 7.90
C LEU A 104 4.77 -4.40 8.27
N VAL A 105 4.07 -3.37 8.77
CA VAL A 105 2.69 -3.48 9.28
C VAL A 105 1.71 -2.68 8.42
N HIS A 106 2.15 -1.66 7.70
CA HIS A 106 1.26 -0.68 7.08
C HIS A 106 0.24 -1.29 6.10
N ASP A 107 0.65 -2.25 5.27
CA ASP A 107 -0.22 -2.96 4.32
C ASP A 107 -0.66 -4.34 4.84
N LEU A 108 -0.59 -4.59 6.15
CA LEU A 108 -0.97 -5.88 6.73
C LEU A 108 -2.42 -6.25 6.39
N ALA A 109 -3.32 -5.25 6.39
CA ALA A 109 -4.74 -5.40 6.07
C ALA A 109 -4.98 -5.95 4.66
N GLU A 110 -4.06 -5.69 3.74
CA GLU A 110 -4.16 -6.12 2.34
C GLU A 110 -4.12 -7.64 2.21
N ALA A 111 -3.62 -8.38 3.21
CA ALA A 111 -3.70 -9.85 3.28
C ALA A 111 -5.14 -10.40 3.17
N TYR A 112 -6.12 -9.59 3.53
CA TYR A 112 -7.54 -9.93 3.44
C TYR A 112 -8.25 -9.11 2.37
N VAL A 113 -8.09 -7.78 2.37
CA VAL A 113 -8.82 -6.91 1.45
C VAL A 113 -8.25 -6.90 0.03
N GLY A 114 -6.97 -7.27 -0.11
CA GLY A 114 -6.18 -7.14 -1.33
C GLY A 114 -5.72 -5.72 -1.63
N ASP A 115 -4.70 -5.60 -2.50
CA ASP A 115 -4.14 -4.32 -2.95
C ASP A 115 -5.09 -3.59 -3.92
N PHE A 116 -5.81 -2.59 -3.39
CA PHE A 116 -6.71 -1.74 -4.18
C PHE A 116 -5.95 -0.75 -5.04
N THR A 117 -6.20 -0.81 -6.35
CA THR A 117 -5.60 0.10 -7.33
C THR A 117 -6.48 1.31 -7.60
N PRO A 118 -5.90 2.46 -8.04
CA PRO A 118 -6.70 3.63 -8.45
C PRO A 118 -7.72 3.35 -9.58
N LEU A 119 -7.53 2.30 -10.38
CA LEU A 119 -8.45 1.93 -11.46
C LEU A 119 -9.78 1.39 -10.96
N GLU A 120 -9.80 0.81 -9.77
CA GLU A 120 -11.00 0.21 -9.20
C GLU A 120 -11.98 1.27 -8.68
N LYS A 121 -11.53 2.54 -8.60
CA LYS A 121 -12.35 3.69 -8.21
C LYS A 121 -13.12 3.48 -6.90
N VAL A 122 -12.57 2.66 -6.00
CA VAL A 122 -13.12 2.44 -4.67
C VAL A 122 -12.97 3.75 -3.88
N PRO A 123 -14.04 4.29 -3.28
CA PRO A 123 -13.92 5.49 -2.47
C PRO A 123 -12.96 5.26 -1.30
N GLY A 124 -12.11 6.25 -1.00
CA GLY A 124 -11.08 6.09 0.05
C GLY A 124 -11.64 5.70 1.43
N HIS A 125 -12.82 6.21 1.80
CA HIS A 125 -13.47 5.81 3.05
C HIS A 125 -13.90 4.33 3.05
N VAL A 126 -14.34 3.79 1.90
CA VAL A 126 -14.69 2.37 1.79
C VAL A 126 -13.44 1.50 1.92
N LYS A 127 -12.34 1.88 1.26
CA LYS A 127 -11.04 1.19 1.42
C LYS A 127 -10.61 1.18 2.89
N ALA A 128 -10.58 2.35 3.53
CA ALA A 128 -10.19 2.49 4.93
C ALA A 128 -11.10 1.68 5.88
N ASP A 129 -12.42 1.67 5.65
CA ASP A 129 -13.37 0.88 6.45
C ASP A 129 -13.14 -0.63 6.32
N LEU A 130 -12.77 -1.10 5.12
CA LEU A 130 -12.45 -2.51 4.88
C LEU A 130 -11.14 -2.91 5.55
N GLU A 131 -10.11 -2.07 5.43
CA GLU A 131 -8.80 -2.31 6.05
C GLU A 131 -8.90 -2.28 7.58
N ALA A 132 -9.67 -1.33 8.14
CA ALA A 132 -9.94 -1.27 9.58
C ALA A 132 -10.61 -2.56 10.08
N LYS A 133 -11.62 -3.07 9.36
CA LYS A 133 -12.28 -4.35 9.71
C LYS A 133 -11.35 -5.55 9.63
N ALA A 134 -10.46 -5.58 8.63
CA ALA A 134 -9.45 -6.63 8.50
C ALA A 134 -8.50 -6.59 9.70
N MET A 135 -7.98 -5.41 10.04
CA MET A 135 -7.13 -5.20 11.21
C MET A 135 -7.84 -5.56 12.51
N ASP A 136 -9.10 -5.19 12.68
CA ASP A 136 -9.90 -5.58 13.86
C ASP A 136 -10.01 -7.10 13.98
N SER A 137 -10.25 -7.83 12.89
CA SER A 137 -10.28 -9.29 12.91
C SER A 137 -8.91 -9.90 13.25
N PHE A 138 -7.83 -9.40 12.65
CA PHE A 138 -6.47 -9.90 12.93
C PHE A 138 -6.10 -9.71 14.40
N LEU A 139 -6.39 -8.52 14.94
CA LEU A 139 -5.95 -8.14 16.27
C LEU A 139 -6.88 -8.72 17.35
N ASN A 140 -8.20 -8.64 17.18
CA ASN A 140 -9.14 -9.03 18.24
C ASN A 140 -9.53 -10.51 18.20
N GLU A 141 -9.51 -11.15 17.03
CA GLU A 141 -9.90 -12.55 16.87
C GLU A 141 -8.68 -13.46 16.78
N MET A 142 -7.80 -13.25 15.79
CA MET A 142 -6.66 -14.15 15.59
C MET A 142 -5.56 -13.96 16.65
N LEU A 143 -5.31 -12.71 17.06
CA LEU A 143 -4.34 -12.38 18.10
C LEU A 143 -5.01 -12.03 19.43
N GLY A 144 -6.28 -12.39 19.63
CA GLY A 144 -7.09 -11.99 20.80
C GLY A 144 -6.61 -12.52 22.15
N GLY A 145 -5.85 -13.64 22.19
CA GLY A 145 -5.35 -14.24 23.42
C GLY A 145 -4.37 -13.38 24.21
N GLU A 146 -4.34 -13.51 25.54
CA GLU A 146 -3.54 -12.66 26.43
C GLU A 146 -2.04 -12.70 26.14
N GLY A 147 -1.50 -13.83 25.65
CA GLY A 147 -0.09 -13.95 25.26
C GLY A 147 0.33 -13.00 24.13
N ASN A 148 -0.63 -12.53 23.33
CA ASN A 148 -0.41 -11.63 22.20
C ASN A 148 -0.71 -10.14 22.52
N ALA A 149 -1.04 -9.80 23.78
CA ALA A 149 -1.51 -8.46 24.14
C ALA A 149 -0.57 -7.32 23.70
N GLU A 150 0.73 -7.48 23.94
CA GLU A 150 1.72 -6.47 23.53
C GLU A 150 1.83 -6.37 22.00
N ALA A 151 1.76 -7.49 21.29
CA ALA A 151 1.80 -7.51 19.83
C ALA A 151 0.58 -6.80 19.24
N ARG A 152 -0.62 -7.03 19.79
CA ARG A 152 -1.85 -6.35 19.37
C ARG A 152 -1.72 -4.83 19.46
N VAL A 153 -1.29 -4.33 20.62
CA VAL A 153 -1.11 -2.89 20.85
C VAL A 153 -0.07 -2.31 19.90
N ARG A 154 1.05 -3.03 19.69
CA ARG A 154 2.10 -2.60 18.77
C ARG A 154 1.61 -2.50 17.33
N PHE A 155 0.96 -3.54 16.80
CA PHE A 155 0.45 -3.53 15.43
C PHE A 155 -0.61 -2.47 15.21
N ARG A 156 -1.57 -2.34 16.13
CA ARG A 156 -2.59 -1.28 16.07
C ARG A 156 -1.96 0.11 16.04
N SER A 157 -1.06 0.38 16.99
CA SER A 157 -0.41 1.69 17.10
C SER A 157 0.38 2.05 15.84
N LEU A 158 1.11 1.11 15.25
CA LEU A 158 1.89 1.37 14.04
C LEU A 158 0.99 1.61 12.83
N TRP A 159 -0.06 0.80 12.66
CA TRP A 159 -1.00 0.93 11.56
C TRP A 159 -1.79 2.25 11.62
N GLU A 160 -2.37 2.58 12.79
CA GLU A 160 -3.11 3.83 12.98
C GLU A 160 -2.21 5.07 12.80
N GLU A 161 -0.96 5.00 13.26
CA GLU A 161 0.01 6.09 13.05
C GLU A 161 0.35 6.29 11.57
N TYR A 162 0.54 5.19 10.82
CA TYR A 162 0.77 5.26 9.38
C TYR A 162 -0.42 5.89 8.65
N GLU A 163 -1.65 5.47 8.97
CA GLU A 163 -2.86 5.99 8.35
C GLU A 163 -3.07 7.49 8.64
N ALA A 164 -2.80 7.92 9.88
CA ALA A 164 -2.93 9.31 10.30
C ALA A 164 -1.94 10.24 9.58
N ARG A 165 -0.72 9.76 9.27
CA ARG A 165 0.36 10.52 8.60
C ARG A 165 0.74 11.82 9.32
N GLU A 166 0.76 11.80 10.64
CA GLU A 166 1.02 12.99 11.45
C GLU A 166 2.47 13.07 11.97
N THR A 167 3.04 11.92 12.33
CA THR A 167 4.39 11.82 12.91
C THR A 167 5.51 11.92 11.85
N PRO A 168 6.74 12.31 12.23
CA PRO A 168 7.89 12.24 11.34
C PRO A 168 8.11 10.85 10.74
N GLU A 169 7.94 9.80 11.54
CA GLU A 169 8.09 8.40 11.16
C GLU A 169 7.05 7.99 10.10
N SER A 170 5.75 8.25 10.35
CA SER A 170 4.69 7.92 9.38
C SER A 170 4.82 8.65 8.06
N LYS A 171 5.23 9.92 8.09
CA LYS A 171 5.53 10.69 6.87
C LYS A 171 6.71 10.12 6.12
N LEU A 172 7.78 9.72 6.82
CA LEU A 172 8.93 9.07 6.20
C LEU A 172 8.52 7.75 5.56
N VAL A 173 7.82 6.88 6.28
CA VAL A 173 7.40 5.57 5.75
C VAL A 173 6.49 5.74 4.53
N LYS A 174 5.62 6.75 4.51
CA LYS A 174 4.80 7.06 3.33
C LYS A 174 5.62 7.55 2.12
N ASP A 175 6.70 8.27 2.37
CA ASP A 175 7.64 8.66 1.33
C ASP A 175 8.43 7.46 0.79
N LEU A 176 8.80 6.52 1.66
CA LEU A 176 9.47 5.28 1.26
C LEU A 176 8.55 4.39 0.43
N ASP A 177 7.28 4.25 0.80
CA ASP A 177 6.23 3.55 0.02
C ASP A 177 6.17 4.11 -1.42
N ARG A 178 6.02 5.43 -1.56
CA ARG A 178 5.99 6.09 -2.87
C ARG A 178 7.28 5.89 -3.68
N LEU A 179 8.44 5.96 -3.02
CA LEU A 179 9.71 5.77 -3.71
C LEU A 179 9.89 4.31 -4.15
N GLU A 180 9.47 3.35 -3.33
CA GLU A 180 9.50 1.92 -3.66
C GLU A 180 8.67 1.64 -4.92
N LEU A 181 7.47 2.21 -4.99
CA LEU A 181 6.61 2.12 -6.17
C LEU A 181 7.30 2.65 -7.45
N VAL A 182 8.01 3.78 -7.34
CA VAL A 182 8.75 4.41 -8.45
C VAL A 182 9.93 3.55 -8.88
N LEU A 183 10.72 3.05 -7.92
CA LEU A 183 11.82 2.12 -8.19
C LEU A 183 11.32 0.85 -8.89
N GLN A 184 10.25 0.25 -8.39
CA GLN A 184 9.65 -0.93 -8.99
C GLN A 184 9.14 -0.65 -10.39
N GLY A 185 8.56 0.53 -10.62
CA GLY A 185 8.14 0.99 -11.93
C GLY A 185 9.28 0.96 -12.94
N VAL A 186 10.42 1.59 -12.63
CA VAL A 186 11.59 1.61 -13.54
C VAL A 186 12.12 0.20 -13.82
N GLU A 187 12.17 -0.66 -12.81
CA GLU A 187 12.57 -2.07 -12.97
C GLU A 187 11.64 -2.81 -13.94
N TYR A 188 10.34 -2.56 -13.88
CA TYR A 188 9.35 -3.14 -14.81
C TYR A 188 9.45 -2.56 -16.21
N GLU A 189 9.61 -1.24 -16.37
CA GLU A 189 9.83 -0.62 -17.68
C GLU A 189 11.07 -1.21 -18.36
N ARG A 190 12.15 -1.42 -17.59
CA ARG A 190 13.42 -1.99 -18.09
C ARG A 190 13.31 -3.47 -18.44
N SER A 191 12.75 -4.29 -17.55
CA SER A 191 12.80 -5.76 -17.68
C SER A 191 11.63 -6.35 -18.47
N GLN A 192 10.49 -5.66 -18.51
CA GLN A 192 9.26 -6.15 -19.13
C GLN A 192 8.79 -5.26 -20.28
N GLY A 193 9.43 -4.11 -20.52
CA GLY A 193 9.07 -3.21 -21.62
C GLY A 193 7.71 -2.53 -21.45
N ILE A 194 7.23 -2.42 -20.20
CA ILE A 194 5.99 -1.72 -19.89
C ILE A 194 6.22 -0.21 -20.09
N ASP A 195 5.27 0.48 -20.71
CA ASP A 195 5.38 1.92 -21.02
C ASP A 195 4.16 2.75 -20.58
N THR A 196 3.23 2.14 -19.84
CA THR A 196 1.97 2.77 -19.42
C THR A 196 2.00 3.34 -18.00
N LEU A 197 3.16 3.32 -17.34
CA LEU A 197 3.28 3.60 -15.89
C LEU A 197 3.36 5.10 -15.54
N HIS A 198 3.37 6.01 -16.52
CA HIS A 198 3.47 7.46 -16.27
C HIS A 198 2.54 8.01 -15.17
N PRO A 199 1.25 7.62 -15.09
CA PRO A 199 0.37 8.10 -14.01
C PRO A 199 0.88 7.77 -12.61
N PHE A 200 1.48 6.58 -12.42
CA PHE A 200 2.04 6.13 -11.14
C PHE A 200 3.21 6.99 -10.71
N PHE A 201 4.15 7.23 -11.63
CA PHE A 201 5.29 8.12 -11.39
C PHE A 201 4.83 9.50 -10.97
N ARG A 202 3.91 10.12 -11.71
CA ARG A 202 3.39 11.47 -11.39
C ARG A 202 2.75 11.52 -10.01
N SER A 203 1.92 10.53 -9.65
CA SER A 203 1.24 10.51 -8.35
C SER A 203 2.21 10.35 -7.19
N ALA A 204 3.28 9.57 -7.37
CA ALA A 204 4.24 9.26 -6.32
C ALA A 204 5.27 10.40 -6.12
N ILE A 205 5.99 10.78 -7.17
CA ILE A 205 7.16 11.66 -7.04
C ILE A 205 6.80 13.07 -6.55
N THR A 206 5.62 13.56 -6.92
CA THR A 206 5.18 14.94 -6.63
C THR A 206 4.93 15.19 -5.14
N HIS A 207 4.74 14.13 -4.37
CA HIS A 207 4.39 14.20 -2.95
C HIS A 207 5.57 13.89 -2.01
N LEU A 208 6.76 13.55 -2.52
CA LEU A 208 7.92 13.27 -1.69
C LEU A 208 8.30 14.49 -0.84
N GLU A 209 8.53 14.30 0.46
CA GLU A 209 8.76 15.35 1.45
C GLU A 209 10.17 15.29 2.06
N HIS A 210 10.62 14.09 2.43
CA HIS A 210 11.87 13.88 3.15
C HIS A 210 13.08 14.20 2.26
N PRO A 211 14.06 15.03 2.71
CA PRO A 211 15.15 15.48 1.85
C PRO A 211 15.98 14.35 1.23
N SER A 212 16.29 13.30 2.00
CA SER A 212 17.06 12.15 1.47
C SER A 212 16.25 11.37 0.44
N VAL A 213 14.95 11.20 0.66
CA VAL A 213 14.07 10.46 -0.24
C VAL A 213 13.84 11.25 -1.52
N ARG A 214 13.73 12.58 -1.45
CA ARG A 214 13.69 13.46 -2.64
C ARG A 214 14.93 13.28 -3.52
N LYS A 215 16.13 13.28 -2.94
CA LYS A 215 17.39 13.05 -3.69
C LYS A 215 17.38 11.67 -4.38
N TRP A 216 16.90 10.64 -3.70
CA TRP A 216 16.75 9.32 -4.31
C TRP A 216 15.72 9.33 -5.44
N GLY A 217 14.57 9.97 -5.24
CA GLY A 217 13.55 10.15 -6.28
C GLY A 217 14.08 10.88 -7.52
N GLU A 218 14.87 11.94 -7.34
CA GLU A 218 15.52 12.68 -8.44
C GLU A 218 16.49 11.78 -9.22
N ALA A 219 17.28 10.97 -8.51
CA ALA A 219 18.22 10.04 -9.12
C ALA A 219 17.48 8.96 -9.94
N VAL A 220 16.41 8.36 -9.38
CA VAL A 220 15.62 7.33 -10.08
C VAL A 220 14.89 7.91 -11.28
N MET A 221 14.36 9.13 -11.20
CA MET A 221 13.75 9.79 -12.35
C MET A 221 14.78 10.13 -13.44
N SER A 222 16.02 10.43 -13.06
CA SER A 222 17.12 10.62 -14.02
C SER A 222 17.50 9.32 -14.71
N GLU A 223 17.55 8.20 -13.97
CA GLU A 223 17.76 6.85 -14.51
C GLU A 223 16.65 6.46 -15.48
N ARG A 224 15.38 6.72 -15.11
CA ARG A 224 14.22 6.47 -15.97
C ARG A 224 14.29 7.29 -17.25
N LYS A 225 14.60 8.58 -17.16
CA LYS A 225 14.74 9.45 -18.34
C LYS A 225 15.79 8.88 -19.31
N ALA A 226 16.96 8.49 -18.81
CA ALA A 226 18.00 7.88 -19.63
C ALA A 226 17.53 6.58 -20.31
N LEU A 227 16.82 5.71 -19.59
CA LEU A 227 16.22 4.49 -20.14
C LEU A 227 15.29 4.78 -21.32
N TRP A 228 14.43 5.80 -21.20
CA TRP A 228 13.49 6.18 -22.26
C TRP A 228 14.19 6.88 -23.45
N GLU A 229 15.25 7.66 -23.19
CA GLU A 229 16.09 8.26 -24.22
C GLU A 229 16.82 7.19 -25.05
N GLU A 230 17.39 6.17 -24.41
CA GLU A 230 18.04 5.02 -25.07
C GLU A 230 17.07 4.26 -25.98
N GLN A 231 15.78 4.23 -25.62
CA GLN A 231 14.71 3.63 -26.43
C GLN A 231 14.19 4.57 -27.55
N GLY A 232 14.70 5.80 -27.66
CA GLY A 232 14.24 6.80 -28.63
C GLY A 232 12.89 7.42 -28.28
N ARG A 233 12.45 7.33 -27.02
CA ARG A 233 11.13 7.75 -26.52
C ARG A 233 11.19 8.85 -25.44
N GLY A 234 12.31 9.54 -25.30
CA GLY A 234 12.48 10.61 -24.30
C GLY A 234 11.43 11.73 -24.40
N ASP A 235 11.08 12.18 -25.62
CA ASP A 235 10.08 13.23 -25.81
C ASP A 235 8.66 12.81 -25.37
N GLU A 236 8.33 11.53 -25.58
CA GLU A 236 7.07 10.94 -25.12
C GLU A 236 7.02 10.91 -23.60
N GLU A 237 8.11 10.48 -22.96
CA GLU A 237 8.23 10.41 -21.52
C GLU A 237 8.00 11.77 -20.85
N GLN A 238 8.66 12.81 -21.35
CA GLN A 238 8.52 14.18 -20.83
C GLN A 238 7.09 14.71 -21.01
N ARG A 239 6.48 14.46 -22.17
CA ARG A 239 5.09 14.86 -22.44
C ARG A 239 4.10 14.17 -21.48
N GLU A 240 4.26 12.88 -21.25
CA GLU A 240 3.37 12.10 -20.39
C GLU A 240 3.55 12.41 -18.90
N LEU A 241 4.76 12.81 -18.47
CA LEU A 241 5.01 13.28 -17.10
C LEU A 241 4.34 14.62 -16.78
N LYS A 242 3.93 15.41 -17.78
CA LYS A 242 3.20 16.68 -17.60
C LYS A 242 3.85 17.61 -16.57
N ASP A 243 5.16 17.83 -16.71
CA ASP A 243 5.97 18.68 -15.83
C ASP A 243 6.01 18.25 -14.35
N ALA A 244 5.63 16.99 -14.05
CA ALA A 244 5.73 16.46 -12.70
C ALA A 244 7.19 16.42 -12.24
N ARG A 245 7.49 17.14 -11.16
CA ARG A 245 8.80 17.16 -10.50
C ARG A 245 8.71 16.61 -9.08
N VAL A 246 9.83 16.11 -8.60
CA VAL A 246 9.97 15.57 -7.24
C VAL A 246 9.57 16.65 -6.22
N GLY A 247 8.63 16.31 -5.33
CA GLY A 247 8.17 17.17 -4.24
C GLY A 247 7.34 18.40 -4.62
N ALA A 248 6.94 18.55 -5.89
CA ALA A 248 6.22 19.74 -6.39
C ALA A 248 4.99 20.12 -5.56
N THR A 249 4.17 19.13 -5.20
CA THR A 249 2.91 19.35 -4.47
C THR A 249 3.18 19.76 -3.03
N THR A 250 4.19 19.17 -2.41
CA THR A 250 4.62 19.50 -1.05
C THR A 250 5.15 20.94 -0.98
N ASP A 251 5.92 21.36 -1.99
CA ASP A 251 6.44 22.72 -2.07
C ASP A 251 5.31 23.75 -2.21
N ALA A 252 4.31 23.47 -3.06
CA ALA A 252 3.13 24.32 -3.22
C ALA A 252 2.32 24.45 -1.91
N LYS A 253 2.11 23.34 -1.19
CA LYS A 253 1.44 23.35 0.12
C LYS A 253 2.20 24.18 1.15
N ASN A 254 3.53 24.10 1.16
CA ASN A 254 4.36 24.87 2.09
C ASN A 254 4.37 26.37 1.77
N ALA A 255 4.28 26.75 0.50
CA ALA A 255 4.15 28.14 0.09
C ALA A 255 2.83 28.75 0.61
N LEU A 256 1.70 28.05 0.41
CA LEU A 256 0.38 28.49 0.87
C LEU A 256 0.25 28.63 2.40
N LYS A 257 1.05 27.90 3.18
CA LYS A 257 1.07 28.02 4.67
C LYS A 257 1.89 29.21 5.17
N ARG A 258 2.67 29.86 4.31
CA ARG A 258 3.54 31.00 4.65
C ARG A 258 2.90 32.35 4.29
N GLU A 259 1.77 32.32 3.57
CA GLU A 259 0.90 33.46 3.26
C GLU A 259 -0.19 33.60 4.34
#